data_AF-A0A534LDZ7-F1
#
_entry.id   AF-A0A534LDZ7-F1
#
_cell.length_a   1.000
_cell.length_b   1.000
_cell.length_c   1.000
_cell.angle_alpha   90.00
_cell.angle_beta   90.00
_cell.angle_gamma   90.00
#
_symmetry.space_group_name_H-M   'P 1'
#
loop_
_entity.id
_entity.type
_entity.pdbx_description
1 polymer ?
#
loop_
_entity_poly.entity_id
_entity_poly.type
_entity_poly.pdbx_seq_one_letter_code
_entity_poly.pdbx_strand_id
1 'polypeptide(L)'
;MRSASASLSVLSVMTALIALGSAAATPPCPAFDYRVVYQDSVCSAVILRDAGLALQNLFIRDFPTGNYTSLGDLVRPAPTEAERTTFLDANADGLASASDAFQTWAPGGCTNGELTIYTGSNASNIGGSQGVFLREGFVQNCMGAGTDSNRAWIIVGLGTAGLAATGVTVAWLLTRRNS
;
A
#
# COMPACT_ATOMS: atom_id res chain seq x y z
N MET A 1 23.81 63.95 -0.56
CA MET A 1 24.27 62.69 -1.21
C MET A 1 24.58 61.67 -0.12
N ARG A 2 24.11 60.42 -0.32
CA ARG A 2 24.32 59.18 0.45
C ARG A 2 23.85 59.15 1.92
N SER A 3 22.87 58.30 2.24
CA SER A 3 23.13 57.00 2.90
C SER A 3 21.84 56.18 3.10
N ALA A 4 21.98 54.86 2.96
CA ALA A 4 21.26 53.69 3.49
C ALA A 4 19.87 53.89 4.17
N SER A 5 18.88 52.99 4.08
CA SER A 5 18.96 51.53 4.18
C SER A 5 17.59 50.95 3.80
N ALA A 6 17.49 50.19 2.72
CA ALA A 6 16.33 49.33 2.47
C ALA A 6 16.56 48.01 3.23
N SER A 7 16.25 48.01 4.53
CA SER A 7 16.51 46.84 5.38
C SER A 7 15.52 46.78 6.52
N LEU A 8 14.22 46.63 6.24
CA LEU A 8 13.19 46.38 7.27
C LEU A 8 11.87 45.95 6.59
N SER A 9 11.85 44.77 5.98
CA SER A 9 10.56 44.15 5.58
C SER A 9 10.63 42.63 5.38
N VAL A 10 11.82 42.02 5.38
CA VAL A 10 11.96 40.57 5.18
C VAL A 10 11.83 39.78 6.49
N LEU A 11 11.95 40.43 7.66
CA LEU A 11 11.99 39.73 8.94
C LEU A 11 10.61 39.29 9.49
N SER A 12 9.51 39.77 8.93
CA SER A 12 8.15 39.45 9.44
C SER A 12 7.52 38.23 8.76
N VAL A 13 8.14 37.69 7.71
CA VAL A 13 7.62 36.51 6.98
C VAL A 13 8.30 35.22 7.45
N MET A 14 9.50 35.30 8.06
CA MET A 14 10.21 34.11 8.55
C MET A 14 9.75 33.62 9.94
N THR A 15 9.09 34.44 10.74
CA THR A 15 8.67 34.05 12.11
C THR A 15 7.29 33.37 12.16
N ALA A 16 6.54 33.36 11.05
CA ALA A 16 5.24 32.67 10.96
C ALA A 16 5.33 31.23 10.41
N LEU A 17 6.53 30.74 10.08
CA LEU A 17 6.73 29.41 9.50
C LEU A 17 7.31 28.37 10.49
N ILE A 18 7.24 28.63 11.80
CA ILE A 18 7.77 27.73 12.86
C ILE A 18 6.65 27.18 13.76
N ALA A 19 5.41 27.11 13.26
CA ALA A 19 4.28 26.54 14.01
C ALA A 19 3.41 25.58 13.18
N LEU A 20 3.95 25.00 12.11
CA LEU A 20 3.38 23.82 11.47
C LEU A 20 4.31 22.65 11.72
N GLY A 21 4.53 22.37 13.00
CA GLY A 21 4.92 21.05 13.46
C GLY A 21 3.76 20.09 13.28
N SER A 22 3.36 19.83 12.02
CA SER A 22 2.78 18.53 11.73
C SER A 22 3.93 17.55 11.91
N ALA A 23 3.98 16.90 13.07
CA ALA A 23 4.51 15.55 13.12
C ALA A 23 3.78 14.83 11.97
N ALA A 24 4.46 14.68 10.84
CA ALA A 24 3.98 13.87 9.75
C ALA A 24 3.94 12.47 10.36
N ALA A 25 2.78 12.10 10.90
CA ALA A 25 2.54 10.75 11.35
C ALA A 25 2.93 9.88 10.16
N THR A 26 3.97 9.07 10.35
CA THR A 26 4.34 8.05 9.38
C THR A 26 3.05 7.37 8.96
N PRO A 27 2.70 7.36 7.66
CA PRO A 27 1.48 6.73 7.20
C PRO A 27 1.41 5.34 7.83
N PRO A 28 0.27 4.95 8.43
CA PRO A 28 0.18 3.63 9.05
C PRO A 28 0.52 2.58 7.99
N CYS A 29 1.30 1.58 8.38
CA CYS A 29 1.57 0.48 7.47
C CYS A 29 0.23 -0.17 7.06
N PRO A 30 0.12 -0.62 5.80
CA PRO A 30 -1.07 -1.34 5.36
C PRO A 30 -1.26 -2.64 6.17
N ALA A 31 -2.47 -3.16 6.18
CA ALA A 31 -2.86 -4.33 6.96
C ALA A 31 -2.05 -5.60 6.61
N PHE A 32 -1.63 -5.73 5.35
CA PHE A 32 -0.86 -6.88 4.86
C PHE A 32 0.50 -6.45 4.31
N ASP A 33 1.55 -7.09 4.83
CA ASP A 33 2.82 -7.25 4.12
C ASP A 33 2.73 -8.51 3.27
N TYR A 34 3.08 -8.43 1.98
CA TYR A 34 2.95 -9.55 1.05
C TYR A 34 4.07 -9.55 0.00
N ARG A 35 4.30 -10.71 -0.60
CA ARG A 35 5.09 -10.87 -1.83
C ARG A 35 4.27 -11.55 -2.89
N VAL A 36 4.48 -11.22 -4.15
CA VAL A 36 3.76 -11.84 -5.27
C VAL A 36 4.63 -12.89 -5.93
N VAL A 37 4.07 -14.09 -6.05
CA VAL A 37 4.67 -15.23 -6.74
C VAL A 37 3.73 -15.67 -7.86
N TYR A 38 4.28 -15.93 -9.03
CA TYR A 38 3.56 -16.55 -10.13
C TYR A 38 3.96 -18.03 -10.24
N GLN A 39 2.99 -18.93 -10.20
CA GLN A 39 3.21 -20.36 -10.40
C GLN A 39 1.93 -21.00 -10.93
N ASP A 40 2.05 -21.98 -11.83
CA ASP A 40 0.94 -22.82 -12.29
C ASP A 40 -0.29 -22.02 -12.78
N SER A 41 -0.07 -20.92 -13.52
CA SER A 41 -1.14 -20.00 -13.99
C SER A 41 -1.88 -19.25 -12.88
N VAL A 42 -1.27 -19.13 -11.70
CA VAL A 42 -1.85 -18.44 -10.53
C VAL A 42 -0.90 -17.37 -10.03
N CYS A 43 -1.44 -16.18 -9.80
CA CYS A 43 -0.76 -15.10 -9.11
C CYS A 43 -1.14 -15.11 -7.64
N SER A 44 -0.15 -15.37 -6.79
CA SER A 44 -0.34 -15.48 -5.34
C SER A 44 0.35 -14.31 -4.64
N ALA A 45 -0.42 -13.43 -4.01
CA ALA A 45 0.10 -12.49 -3.03
C ALA A 45 0.18 -13.19 -1.67
N VAL A 46 1.35 -13.75 -1.38
CA VAL A 46 1.66 -14.49 -0.15
C VAL A 46 1.92 -13.52 0.98
N ILE A 47 1.14 -13.63 2.05
CA ILE A 47 1.26 -12.82 3.26
C ILE A 47 2.58 -13.16 3.96
N LEU A 48 3.33 -12.13 4.33
CA LEU A 48 4.66 -12.25 4.93
C LEU A 48 4.63 -12.33 6.46
N ARG A 49 3.55 -11.88 7.09
CA ARG A 49 3.43 -11.72 8.55
C ARG A 49 1.99 -11.93 9.00
N ASP A 50 1.82 -12.35 10.23
CA ASP A 50 0.50 -12.53 10.82
C ASP A 50 -0.21 -11.19 10.95
N ALA A 51 -1.32 -11.03 10.22
CA ALA A 51 -2.18 -9.86 10.34
C ALA A 51 -3.22 -10.04 11.45
N GLY A 52 -3.57 -11.28 11.79
CA GLY A 52 -4.54 -11.60 12.83
C GLY A 52 -5.97 -11.14 12.49
N LEU A 53 -6.25 -10.90 11.22
CA LEU A 53 -7.56 -10.45 10.73
C LEU A 53 -8.39 -11.66 10.34
N ALA A 54 -9.57 -11.81 10.94
CA ALA A 54 -10.49 -12.89 10.60
C ALA A 54 -10.94 -12.79 9.13
N LEU A 55 -10.91 -13.91 8.39
CA LEU A 55 -11.26 -13.93 6.96
C LEU A 55 -12.71 -13.51 6.70
N GLN A 56 -13.61 -13.74 7.67
CA GLN A 56 -15.01 -13.31 7.64
C GLN A 56 -15.17 -11.78 7.64
N ASN A 57 -14.15 -11.04 8.08
CA ASN A 57 -14.12 -9.58 8.16
C ASN A 57 -13.33 -8.93 7.01
N LEU A 58 -12.85 -9.75 6.09
CA LEU A 58 -12.14 -9.34 4.89
C LEU A 58 -13.01 -9.62 3.68
N PHE A 59 -13.08 -8.67 2.76
CA PHE A 59 -14.00 -8.74 1.64
C PHE A 59 -13.34 -8.37 0.32
N ILE A 60 -13.85 -8.95 -0.75
CA ILE A 60 -13.58 -8.53 -2.12
C ILE A 60 -14.87 -7.97 -2.70
N ARG A 61 -14.76 -6.93 -3.52
CA ARG A 61 -15.91 -6.39 -4.24
C ARG A 61 -16.02 -7.06 -5.60
N ASP A 62 -17.08 -7.82 -5.79
CA ASP A 62 -17.36 -8.51 -7.05
C ASP A 62 -17.77 -7.51 -8.12
N PHE A 63 -17.21 -7.66 -9.31
CA PHE A 63 -17.63 -6.93 -10.50
C PHE A 63 -18.36 -7.88 -11.46
N PRO A 64 -19.48 -7.45 -12.07
CA PRO A 64 -20.06 -6.11 -12.04
C PRO A 64 -21.10 -5.87 -10.93
N THR A 65 -21.48 -6.91 -10.16
CA THR A 65 -22.60 -6.85 -9.19
C THR A 65 -22.39 -5.79 -8.11
N GLY A 66 -21.14 -5.52 -7.75
CA GLY A 66 -20.76 -4.56 -6.73
C GLY A 66 -20.96 -5.06 -5.30
N ASN A 67 -21.32 -6.33 -5.15
CA ASN A 67 -21.49 -6.98 -3.86
C ASN A 67 -20.13 -7.24 -3.21
N TYR A 68 -20.12 -7.31 -1.89
CA TYR A 68 -18.94 -7.70 -1.12
C TYR A 68 -19.07 -9.17 -0.71
N THR A 69 -18.08 -9.96 -1.10
CA THR A 69 -17.97 -11.38 -0.74
C THR A 69 -16.84 -11.54 0.26
N SER A 70 -17.07 -12.29 1.34
CA SER A 70 -16.07 -12.49 2.38
C SER A 70 -14.94 -13.41 1.87
N LEU A 71 -13.72 -13.22 2.36
CA LEU A 71 -12.63 -14.15 2.03
C LEU A 71 -12.85 -15.52 2.65
N GLY A 72 -13.58 -15.60 3.76
CA GLY A 72 -13.99 -16.87 4.38
C GLY A 72 -14.79 -17.76 3.42
N ASP A 73 -15.64 -17.17 2.60
CA ASP A 73 -16.44 -17.91 1.59
C ASP A 73 -15.59 -18.33 0.37
N LEU A 74 -14.45 -17.67 0.16
CA LEU A 74 -13.54 -17.83 -0.97
C LEU A 74 -12.31 -18.71 -0.63
N VAL A 75 -12.30 -19.36 0.53
CA VAL A 75 -11.20 -20.26 0.91
C VAL A 75 -11.21 -21.49 0.01
N ARG A 76 -10.20 -21.61 -0.86
CA ARG A 76 -10.04 -22.71 -1.81
C ARG A 76 -8.56 -23.03 -2.00
N PRO A 77 -8.19 -24.28 -2.35
CA PRO A 77 -6.79 -24.63 -2.61
C PRO A 77 -6.15 -23.90 -3.79
N ALA A 78 -6.93 -23.57 -4.82
CA ALA A 78 -6.47 -22.85 -6.01
C ALA A 78 -7.66 -22.16 -6.74
N PRO A 79 -7.43 -21.02 -7.41
CA PRO A 79 -8.44 -20.38 -8.24
C PRO A 79 -8.60 -21.09 -9.59
N THR A 80 -9.72 -20.82 -10.26
CA THR A 80 -10.04 -21.35 -11.59
C THR A 80 -10.51 -20.23 -12.52
N GLU A 81 -10.76 -20.54 -13.79
CA GLU A 81 -11.30 -19.55 -14.72
C GLU A 81 -12.70 -19.03 -14.31
N ALA A 82 -13.51 -19.89 -13.69
CA ALA A 82 -14.85 -19.56 -13.19
C ALA A 82 -14.79 -18.83 -11.84
N GLU A 83 -13.93 -19.28 -10.92
CA GLU A 83 -13.65 -18.65 -9.63
C GLU A 83 -12.26 -18.01 -9.67
N ARG A 84 -12.18 -16.83 -10.31
CA ARG A 84 -10.89 -16.21 -10.61
C ARG A 84 -10.12 -15.76 -9.39
N THR A 85 -10.78 -15.42 -8.29
CA THR A 85 -10.12 -14.95 -7.08
C THR A 85 -10.50 -15.85 -5.91
N THR A 86 -9.49 -16.35 -5.21
CA THR A 86 -9.65 -17.21 -4.04
C THR A 86 -8.69 -16.78 -2.94
N PHE A 87 -8.90 -17.32 -1.74
CA PHE A 87 -7.96 -17.21 -0.63
C PHE A 87 -7.42 -18.60 -0.29
N LEU A 88 -6.10 -18.72 -0.18
CA LEU A 88 -5.45 -19.91 0.36
C LEU A 88 -5.21 -19.68 1.84
N ASP A 89 -5.98 -20.37 2.67
CA ASP A 89 -5.76 -20.51 4.11
C ASP A 89 -4.92 -21.78 4.33
N ALA A 90 -3.62 -21.62 4.49
CA ALA A 90 -2.66 -22.72 4.49
C ALA A 90 -2.67 -23.52 5.80
N ASN A 91 -3.02 -22.86 6.91
CA ASN A 91 -3.07 -23.46 8.25
C ASN A 91 -4.51 -23.79 8.69
N ALA A 92 -5.53 -23.38 7.92
CA ALA A 92 -6.95 -23.59 8.15
C ALA A 92 -7.46 -23.00 9.48
N ASP A 93 -6.91 -21.85 9.90
CA ASP A 93 -7.27 -21.21 11.16
C ASP A 93 -8.32 -20.09 11.01
N GLY A 94 -8.70 -19.74 9.78
CA GLY A 94 -9.69 -18.71 9.49
C GLY A 94 -9.21 -17.27 9.75
N LEU A 95 -7.90 -17.07 9.90
CA LEU A 95 -7.24 -15.78 10.04
C LEU A 95 -6.30 -15.53 8.86
N ALA A 96 -6.11 -14.26 8.50
CA ALA A 96 -5.07 -13.89 7.55
C ALA A 96 -3.71 -13.90 8.28
N SER A 97 -2.90 -14.92 7.99
CA SER A 97 -1.64 -15.21 8.65
C SER A 97 -0.47 -15.37 7.67
N ALA A 98 0.75 -15.50 8.19
CA ALA A 98 1.92 -15.70 7.35
C ALA A 98 1.82 -17.00 6.54
N SER A 99 2.21 -16.93 5.26
CA SER A 99 2.14 -18.02 4.27
C SER A 99 0.76 -18.25 3.63
N ASP A 100 -0.30 -17.63 4.13
CA ASP A 100 -1.57 -17.55 3.42
C ASP A 100 -1.44 -16.68 2.17
N ALA A 101 -2.37 -16.82 1.23
CA ALA A 101 -2.26 -16.09 -0.03
C ALA A 101 -3.61 -15.64 -0.60
N PHE A 102 -3.64 -14.40 -1.08
CA PHE A 102 -4.64 -13.98 -2.06
C PHE A 102 -4.23 -14.53 -3.41
N GLN A 103 -5.10 -15.30 -4.05
CA GLN A 103 -4.80 -15.97 -5.30
C GLN A 103 -5.70 -15.47 -6.42
N THR A 104 -5.13 -15.32 -7.61
CA THR A 104 -5.89 -14.96 -8.81
C THR A 104 -5.48 -15.83 -9.99
N TRP A 105 -6.48 -16.36 -10.69
CA TRP A 105 -6.33 -17.09 -11.94
C TRP A 105 -5.76 -16.16 -13.02
N ALA A 106 -4.59 -16.52 -13.53
CA ALA A 106 -3.79 -15.67 -14.40
C ALA A 106 -3.02 -16.52 -15.44
N PRO A 107 -3.71 -17.11 -16.44
CA PRO A 107 -3.12 -18.04 -17.42
C PRO A 107 -2.09 -17.42 -18.40
N GLY A 108 -1.73 -16.16 -18.21
CA GLY A 108 -0.72 -15.44 -19.00
C GLY A 108 0.32 -14.69 -18.14
N GLY A 109 0.41 -15.00 -16.84
CA GLY A 109 1.27 -14.28 -15.91
C GLY A 109 0.54 -13.20 -15.11
N CYS A 110 1.25 -12.65 -14.12
CA CYS A 110 0.71 -11.61 -13.26
C CYS A 110 0.66 -10.26 -13.98
N THR A 111 -0.53 -9.92 -14.46
CA THR A 111 -0.82 -8.59 -15.01
C THR A 111 -0.79 -7.55 -13.89
N ASN A 112 -0.60 -6.27 -14.22
CA ASN A 112 -0.68 -5.17 -13.24
C ASN A 112 -2.12 -4.94 -12.75
N GLY A 113 -2.75 -5.97 -12.18
CA GLY A 113 -4.03 -5.90 -11.53
C GLY A 113 -3.87 -5.47 -10.07
N GLU A 114 -4.82 -4.67 -9.61
CA GLU A 114 -4.99 -4.36 -8.19
C GLU A 114 -6.19 -5.15 -7.67
N LEU A 115 -5.96 -6.00 -6.68
CA LEU A 115 -7.00 -6.62 -5.89
C LEU A 115 -7.25 -5.75 -4.67
N THR A 116 -8.40 -5.09 -4.59
CA THR A 116 -8.75 -4.31 -3.39
C THR A 116 -9.38 -5.21 -2.35
N ILE A 117 -8.72 -5.33 -1.20
CA ILE A 117 -9.23 -6.03 -0.02
C ILE A 117 -9.87 -5.01 0.90
N TYR A 118 -11.13 -5.23 1.23
CA TYR A 118 -11.90 -4.37 2.12
C TYR A 118 -11.96 -4.99 3.51
N THR A 119 -11.90 -4.16 4.54
CA THR A 119 -12.02 -4.57 5.95
C THR A 119 -13.31 -4.04 6.54
N GLY A 120 -14.04 -4.88 7.28
CA GLY A 120 -15.32 -4.49 7.86
C GLY A 120 -15.87 -5.51 8.84
N SER A 121 -16.89 -5.13 9.61
CA SER A 121 -17.59 -6.09 10.49
C SER A 121 -18.60 -6.95 9.73
N ASN A 122 -19.00 -6.53 8.53
CA ASN A 122 -19.82 -7.27 7.57
C ASN A 122 -19.84 -6.52 6.22
N ALA A 123 -20.45 -7.14 5.19
CA ALA A 123 -20.57 -6.57 3.84
C ALA A 123 -21.28 -5.20 3.76
N SER A 124 -22.11 -4.85 4.75
CA SER A 124 -22.79 -3.54 4.82
C SER A 124 -22.00 -2.50 5.60
N ASN A 125 -20.95 -2.90 6.32
CA ASN A 125 -20.16 -2.05 7.21
C ASN A 125 -18.67 -2.19 6.93
N ILE A 126 -18.28 -1.72 5.75
CA ILE A 126 -16.87 -1.62 5.32
C ILE A 126 -16.25 -0.36 5.93
N GLY A 127 -15.16 -0.53 6.67
CA GLY A 127 -14.45 0.54 7.39
C GLY A 127 -13.09 0.91 6.80
N GLY A 128 -12.56 0.09 5.89
CA GLY A 128 -11.27 0.35 5.26
C GLY A 128 -11.03 -0.50 4.02
N SER A 129 -9.94 -0.20 3.32
CA SER A 129 -9.48 -1.00 2.20
C SER A 129 -7.98 -0.90 2.01
N GLN A 130 -7.42 -1.92 1.37
CA GLN A 130 -6.03 -1.99 0.94
C GLN A 130 -5.98 -2.54 -0.49
N GLY A 131 -5.23 -1.87 -1.37
CA GLY A 131 -4.83 -2.42 -2.66
C GLY A 131 -3.73 -3.47 -2.51
N VAL A 132 -3.91 -4.62 -3.14
CA VAL A 132 -2.93 -5.69 -3.29
C VAL A 132 -2.54 -5.76 -4.76
N PHE A 133 -1.33 -5.30 -5.08
CA PHE A 133 -0.82 -5.25 -6.44
C PHE A 133 -0.27 -6.61 -6.83
N LEU A 134 -0.96 -7.30 -7.72
CA LEU A 134 -0.58 -8.63 -8.20
C LEU A 134 0.42 -8.51 -9.35
N ARG A 135 1.57 -7.87 -9.12
CA ARG A 135 2.67 -7.82 -10.09
C ARG A 135 3.73 -8.84 -9.70
N GLU A 136 4.14 -9.69 -10.63
CA GLU A 136 5.18 -10.70 -10.37
C GLU A 136 6.45 -10.08 -9.76
N GLY A 137 6.94 -10.68 -8.67
CA GLY A 137 8.13 -10.20 -7.95
C GLY A 137 7.91 -8.96 -7.09
N PHE A 138 6.70 -8.41 -7.03
CA PHE A 138 6.38 -7.28 -6.14
C PHE A 138 6.41 -7.71 -4.68
N VAL A 139 6.93 -6.83 -3.83
CA VAL A 139 7.02 -7.02 -2.38
C VAL A 139 6.59 -5.75 -1.67
N GLN A 140 5.63 -5.89 -0.77
CA GLN A 140 5.25 -4.88 0.20
C GLN A 140 5.62 -5.38 1.60
N ASN A 141 6.57 -4.71 2.24
CA ASN A 141 7.11 -5.11 3.55
C ASN A 141 7.31 -3.85 4.41
N CYS A 142 6.20 -3.20 4.76
CA CYS A 142 6.19 -1.98 5.56
C CYS A 142 6.44 -2.29 7.04
N MET A 143 5.75 -3.30 7.59
CA MET A 143 5.85 -3.64 9.02
C MET A 143 7.19 -4.29 9.38
N GLY A 144 7.89 -4.82 8.36
CA GLY A 144 9.23 -5.38 8.50
C GLY A 144 10.41 -4.45 8.22
N ALA A 145 10.20 -3.21 7.81
CA ALA A 145 11.26 -2.28 7.40
C ALA A 145 12.03 -1.64 8.59
N GLY A 146 12.16 -2.37 9.70
CA GLY A 146 13.14 -2.08 10.73
C GLY A 146 14.53 -2.47 10.24
N THR A 147 15.39 -1.46 10.01
CA THR A 147 16.85 -1.57 9.88
C THR A 147 17.40 -2.45 8.75
N ASP A 148 17.28 -2.04 7.49
CA ASP A 148 18.22 -2.49 6.45
C ASP A 148 18.60 -1.32 5.54
N SER A 149 19.64 -0.57 5.96
CA SER A 149 20.12 0.67 5.34
C SER A 149 20.75 0.49 3.95
N ASN A 150 20.77 -0.72 3.39
CA ASN A 150 21.49 -1.06 2.16
C ASN A 150 20.62 -1.51 0.98
N ARG A 151 19.29 -1.41 1.09
CA ARG A 151 18.40 -1.68 -0.04
C ARG A 151 17.57 -0.44 -0.31
N ALA A 152 17.81 0.18 -1.47
CA ALA A 152 16.97 1.24 -2.00
C ALA A 152 15.61 0.64 -2.36
N TRP A 153 14.68 0.63 -1.41
CA TRP A 153 13.30 0.24 -1.64
C TRP A 153 12.52 1.47 -2.12
N ILE A 154 11.92 1.35 -3.30
CA ILE A 154 11.12 2.40 -3.93
C ILE A 154 9.79 2.48 -3.18
N ILE A 155 9.61 3.54 -2.38
CA ILE A 155 8.32 3.91 -1.81
C ILE A 155 7.49 4.52 -2.95
N VAL A 156 6.60 3.75 -3.57
CA VAL A 156 5.61 4.29 -4.53
C VAL A 156 4.34 4.65 -3.76
N GLY A 157 4.34 5.81 -3.11
CA GLY A 157 3.12 6.42 -2.59
C GLY A 157 2.57 7.44 -3.60
N LEU A 158 1.66 7.03 -4.48
CA LEU A 158 0.92 7.97 -5.36
C LEU A 158 -0.26 8.63 -4.62
N GLY A 159 0.01 9.14 -3.42
CA GLY A 159 -0.86 10.10 -2.73
C GLY A 159 -0.32 11.51 -2.90
N THR A 160 -1.10 12.53 -2.53
CA THR A 160 -0.68 13.95 -2.52
C THR A 160 0.64 14.19 -1.75
N ALA A 161 0.99 13.31 -0.81
CA ALA A 161 2.28 13.29 -0.12
C ALA A 161 3.48 12.91 -1.02
N GLY A 162 3.30 12.05 -2.02
CA GLY A 162 4.34 11.67 -2.99
C GLY A 162 4.67 12.77 -3.99
N LEU A 163 3.70 13.61 -4.33
CA LEU A 163 3.90 14.83 -5.12
C LEU A 163 4.68 15.90 -4.34
N ALA A 164 4.49 15.97 -3.01
CA ALA A 164 5.26 16.88 -2.16
C ALA A 164 6.74 16.47 -2.07
N ALA A 165 7.03 15.17 -1.91
CA ALA A 165 8.41 14.67 -1.84
C ALA A 165 9.19 14.86 -3.15
N THR A 166 8.54 14.63 -4.30
CA THR A 166 9.15 14.89 -5.62
C THR A 166 9.33 16.39 -5.88
N GLY A 167 8.38 17.23 -5.48
CA GLY A 167 8.50 18.69 -5.58
C GLY A 167 9.67 19.27 -4.79
N VAL A 168 9.88 18.81 -3.54
CA VAL A 168 11.01 19.23 -2.69
C VAL A 168 12.35 18.79 -3.29
N THR A 169 12.41 17.58 -3.85
CA THR A 169 13.65 17.04 -4.44
C THR A 169 14.02 17.76 -5.74
N VAL A 170 13.04 18.06 -6.60
CA VAL A 170 13.26 18.82 -7.84
C VAL A 170 13.65 20.27 -7.53
N ALA A 171 13.02 20.92 -6.54
CA ALA A 171 13.38 22.27 -6.11
C ALA A 171 14.82 22.35 -5.55
N TRP A 172 15.27 21.32 -4.85
CA TRP A 172 16.63 21.22 -4.31
C TRP A 172 17.69 20.98 -5.39
N LEU A 173 17.36 20.18 -6.41
CA LEU A 173 18.25 19.96 -7.55
C LEU A 173 18.38 21.22 -8.43
N LEU A 174 17.30 21.99 -8.58
CA LEU A 174 17.32 23.25 -9.34
C LEU A 174 18.07 24.36 -8.61
N THR A 175 18.05 24.39 -7.27
CA THR A 175 18.82 25.37 -6.48
C THR A 175 20.33 25.11 -6.53
N ARG A 176 20.77 23.85 -6.58
CA ARG A 176 22.20 23.52 -6.76
C ARG A 176 22.74 23.74 -8.16
N ARG A 177 21.87 23.85 -9.17
CA ARG A 177 22.28 24.05 -10.56
C ARG A 177 22.42 25.52 -10.96
N ASN A 178 21.95 26.44 -10.12
CA ASN A 178 22.08 27.89 -10.28
C ASN A 178 23.00 28.54 -9.22
N SER A 179 23.82 27.75 -8.51
CA SER A 179 24.89 28.22 -7.62
C SER A 179 26.24 28.18 -8.34
#